data_AF-A0A6G3CST4-F1
#
_entry.id   AF-A0A6G3CST4-F1
#
_cell.length_a   1.000
_cell.length_b   1.000
_cell.length_c   1.000
_cell.angle_alpha   90.00
_cell.angle_beta   90.00
_cell.angle_gamma   90.00
#
_symmetry.space_group_name_H-M   'P 1'
#
loop_
_entity.id
_entity.type
_entity.pdbx_description
1 polymer ?
#
loop_
_entity_poly.entity_id
_entity_poly.type
_entity_poly.pdbx_seq_one_letter_code
_entity_poly.pdbx_strand_id
1 'polypeptide(L)'
;MTPKGGGGRSWGPIRAENQHAENLAKLLRAQVDASGKTLRDLESEIKVSKAQVGVYLAGKIPDDPFIIAVIEATVPPALRERRTNEALYLRKQALVPSPRTPSVPPSAPGPGYAVEQAAAQARQLETYDRLTRALEQQAEVERAKNNSDKLVMILLNMIHQLDRRVSDLVRERDELRDRPRSEAL
;
A
#
# COMPACT_ATOMS: atom_id res chain seq x y z
N MET A 1 -21.95 4.47 11.13
CA MET A 1 -22.70 4.11 9.91
C MET A 1 -22.09 2.82 9.37
N THR A 2 -22.68 1.67 9.64
CA THR A 2 -22.29 0.39 9.05
C THR A 2 -22.94 0.27 7.67
N PRO A 3 -22.20 0.01 6.59
CA PRO A 3 -22.81 -0.18 5.29
C PRO A 3 -23.65 -1.46 5.32
N LYS A 4 -24.91 -1.30 4.94
CA LYS A 4 -25.93 -2.32 4.73
C LYS A 4 -25.62 -2.98 3.38
N GLY A 5 -25.28 -4.27 3.34
CA GLY A 5 -24.94 -4.95 2.08
C GLY A 5 -25.20 -6.46 2.10
N GLY A 6 -26.13 -6.91 1.25
CA GLY A 6 -26.20 -8.24 0.65
C GLY A 6 -26.72 -9.40 1.51
N GLY A 7 -27.91 -9.91 1.17
CA GLY A 7 -28.55 -11.08 1.80
C GLY A 7 -27.84 -12.41 1.52
N GLY A 8 -26.69 -12.62 2.15
CA GLY A 8 -25.97 -13.90 2.18
C GLY A 8 -25.83 -14.42 3.61
N ARG A 9 -25.77 -15.75 3.75
CA ARG A 9 -25.54 -16.44 5.03
C ARG A 9 -24.31 -15.84 5.73
N SER A 10 -24.46 -15.40 6.98
CA SER A 10 -23.36 -14.85 7.79
C SER A 10 -22.16 -15.78 7.74
N TRP A 11 -20.97 -15.22 7.55
CA TRP A 11 -19.74 -16.00 7.46
C TRP A 11 -19.56 -16.91 8.69
N GLY A 12 -19.14 -18.15 8.48
CA GLY A 12 -18.77 -19.06 9.56
C GLY A 12 -17.54 -18.59 10.35
N PRO A 13 -17.27 -19.19 11.53
CA PRO A 13 -16.11 -18.82 12.35
C PRO A 13 -14.79 -18.99 11.57
N ILE A 14 -13.85 -18.06 11.78
CA ILE A 14 -12.51 -18.12 11.18
C ILE A 14 -11.68 -19.08 12.03
N ARG A 15 -11.17 -20.14 11.40
CA ARG A 15 -10.23 -21.11 11.97
C ARG A 15 -8.89 -20.90 11.28
N ALA A 16 -8.11 -19.96 11.80
CA ALA A 16 -6.79 -19.64 11.31
C ALA A 16 -5.70 -20.28 12.18
N GLU A 17 -4.61 -20.70 11.57
CA GLU A 17 -3.47 -21.29 12.28
C GLU A 17 -2.65 -20.22 13.05
N ASN A 18 -2.64 -18.98 12.55
CA ASN A 18 -1.89 -17.84 13.12
C ASN A 18 -2.76 -16.57 13.12
N GLN A 19 -2.47 -15.64 14.03
CA GLN A 19 -3.19 -14.35 14.12
C GLN A 19 -3.15 -13.54 12.81
N HIS A 20 -2.03 -13.61 12.07
CA HIS A 20 -1.87 -12.96 10.77
C HIS A 20 -2.76 -13.60 9.68
N ALA A 21 -2.96 -14.92 9.72
CA ALA A 21 -3.89 -15.61 8.82
C ALA A 21 -5.35 -15.27 9.14
N GLU A 22 -5.68 -15.05 10.42
CA GLU A 22 -7.00 -14.56 10.84
C GLU A 22 -7.27 -13.14 10.32
N ASN A 23 -6.29 -12.26 10.45
CA ASN A 23 -6.39 -10.87 9.97
C ASN A 23 -6.51 -10.81 8.45
N LEU A 24 -5.76 -11.65 7.73
CA LEU A 24 -5.88 -11.79 6.28
C LEU A 24 -7.27 -12.27 5.86
N ALA A 25 -7.83 -13.28 6.53
CA ALA A 25 -9.18 -13.76 6.27
C ALA A 25 -10.25 -12.68 6.55
N LYS A 26 -10.09 -11.89 7.62
CA LYS A 26 -10.99 -10.75 7.94
C LYS A 26 -10.94 -9.67 6.87
N LEU A 27 -9.74 -9.30 6.40
CA LEU A 27 -9.60 -8.30 5.34
C LEU A 27 -10.22 -8.76 4.03
N LEU A 28 -9.97 -10.01 3.62
CA LEU A 28 -10.57 -10.55 2.40
C LEU A 28 -12.11 -10.61 2.51
N ARG A 29 -12.67 -11.03 3.65
CA ARG A 29 -14.13 -10.99 3.88
C ARG A 29 -14.69 -9.57 3.82
N ALA A 30 -14.04 -8.62 4.51
CA ALA A 30 -14.48 -7.22 4.51
C ALA A 30 -14.49 -6.60 3.11
N GLN A 31 -13.55 -7.00 2.24
CA GLN A 31 -13.48 -6.55 0.85
C GLN A 31 -14.58 -7.16 -0.01
N VAL A 32 -14.86 -8.46 0.18
CA VAL A 32 -15.98 -9.13 -0.49
C VAL A 32 -17.31 -8.50 -0.08
N ASP A 33 -17.51 -8.29 1.23
CA ASP A 33 -18.72 -7.65 1.77
C ASP A 33 -18.86 -6.20 1.27
N ALA A 34 -17.77 -5.43 1.21
CA ALA A 34 -17.77 -4.06 0.70
C ALA A 34 -18.05 -3.98 -0.82
N SER A 35 -17.63 -4.98 -1.58
CA SER A 35 -17.89 -5.08 -3.01
C SER A 35 -19.32 -5.56 -3.35
N GLY A 36 -20.04 -6.13 -2.36
CA GLY A 36 -21.37 -6.71 -2.54
C GLY A 36 -21.40 -7.99 -3.39
N LYS A 37 -20.24 -8.52 -3.80
CA LYS A 37 -20.12 -9.74 -4.62
C LYS A 37 -20.37 -10.99 -3.80
N THR A 38 -21.04 -11.97 -4.38
CA THR A 38 -21.26 -13.26 -3.75
C THR A 38 -20.14 -14.25 -4.09
N LEU A 39 -20.03 -15.32 -3.31
CA LEU A 39 -19.09 -16.42 -3.59
C LEU A 39 -19.25 -17.06 -4.99
N ARG A 40 -20.45 -16.96 -5.60
CA ARG A 40 -20.70 -17.44 -6.97
C ARG A 40 -20.07 -16.52 -8.01
N ASP A 41 -20.10 -15.21 -7.76
CA ASP A 41 -19.51 -14.22 -8.66
C ASP A 41 -17.97 -14.34 -8.61
N LEU A 42 -17.41 -14.55 -7.42
CA LEU A 42 -15.98 -14.82 -7.23
C LEU A 42 -15.52 -16.13 -7.89
N GLU A 43 -16.34 -17.18 -7.91
CA GLU A 43 -16.02 -18.44 -8.60
C GLU A 43 -16.00 -18.28 -10.12
N SER A 44 -16.79 -17.36 -10.68
CA SER A 44 -16.79 -17.09 -12.12
C SER A 44 -15.58 -16.24 -12.56
N GLU A 45 -15.10 -15.35 -11.71
CA GLU A 45 -13.97 -14.46 -11.99
C GLU A 45 -12.61 -15.07 -11.63
N ILE A 46 -12.58 -15.85 -10.55
CA ILE A 46 -11.39 -16.50 -10.01
C ILE A 46 -11.63 -17.99 -10.23
N LYS A 47 -10.86 -18.62 -11.14
CA LYS A 47 -10.98 -20.03 -11.58
C LYS A 47 -10.69 -21.06 -10.46
N VAL A 48 -11.33 -20.88 -9.30
CA VAL A 48 -11.13 -21.58 -8.05
C VAL A 48 -12.52 -21.93 -7.52
N SER A 49 -12.71 -23.19 -7.14
CA SER A 49 -14.03 -23.67 -6.70
C SER A 49 -14.56 -22.90 -5.49
N LYS A 50 -15.88 -22.72 -5.42
CA LYS A 50 -16.55 -22.08 -4.27
C LYS A 50 -16.17 -22.67 -2.91
N ALA A 51 -15.96 -23.99 -2.85
CA ALA A 51 -15.52 -24.67 -1.63
C ALA A 51 -14.12 -24.19 -1.19
N GLN A 52 -13.22 -24.02 -2.15
CA GLN A 52 -11.85 -23.59 -1.89
C GLN A 52 -11.75 -22.09 -1.56
N VAL A 53 -12.57 -21.25 -2.21
CA VAL A 53 -12.76 -19.84 -1.79
C VAL A 53 -13.23 -19.79 -0.33
N GLY A 54 -14.20 -20.63 0.05
CA GLY A 54 -14.69 -20.73 1.42
C GLY A 54 -13.62 -21.16 2.43
N VAL A 55 -12.73 -22.09 2.05
CA VAL A 55 -11.62 -22.56 2.91
C VAL A 55 -10.58 -21.46 3.13
N TYR A 56 -10.20 -20.71 2.10
CA TYR A 56 -9.25 -19.59 2.25
C TYR A 56 -9.84 -18.46 3.10
N LEU A 57 -11.10 -18.11 2.85
CA LEU A 57 -11.81 -17.13 3.67
C LEU A 57 -12.13 -17.63 5.08
N ALA A 58 -12.01 -18.93 5.35
CA ALA A 58 -12.15 -19.51 6.68
C ALA A 58 -10.86 -19.47 7.50
N GLY A 59 -9.73 -19.02 6.97
CA GLY A 59 -8.48 -18.86 7.71
C GLY A 59 -7.31 -19.72 7.22
N LYS A 60 -7.49 -20.50 6.14
CA LYS A 60 -6.36 -21.15 5.47
C LYS A 60 -5.58 -20.11 4.66
N ILE A 61 -4.25 -20.14 4.75
CA ILE A 61 -3.38 -19.21 4.02
C ILE A 61 -3.55 -19.46 2.51
N PRO A 62 -4.04 -18.48 1.73
CA PRO A 62 -4.16 -18.61 0.29
C PRO A 62 -2.84 -18.34 -0.44
N ASP A 63 -2.77 -18.74 -1.70
CA ASP A 63 -1.64 -18.45 -2.59
C ASP A 63 -1.71 -17.01 -3.15
N ASP A 64 -0.54 -16.47 -3.53
CA ASP A 64 -0.41 -15.14 -4.14
C ASP A 64 -1.38 -14.88 -5.31
N PRO A 65 -1.53 -15.78 -6.31
CA PRO A 65 -2.46 -15.55 -7.42
C PRO A 65 -3.92 -15.44 -6.96
N PHE A 66 -4.30 -16.13 -5.88
CA PHE A 66 -5.65 -16.04 -5.34
C PHE A 66 -5.90 -14.68 -4.69
N ILE A 67 -4.95 -14.18 -3.89
CA ILE A 67 -5.06 -12.88 -3.23
C ILE A 67 -5.17 -11.75 -4.25
N ILE A 68 -4.34 -11.79 -5.28
CA ILE A 68 -4.35 -10.80 -6.36
C ILE A 68 -5.70 -10.83 -7.09
N ALA A 69 -6.18 -12.01 -7.46
CA ALA A 69 -7.45 -12.16 -8.17
C ALA A 69 -8.67 -11.67 -7.34
N VAL A 70 -8.69 -11.93 -6.02
CA VAL A 70 -9.74 -11.42 -5.14
C VAL A 70 -9.71 -9.91 -5.06
N ILE A 71 -8.53 -9.30 -4.97
CA ILE A 71 -8.40 -7.84 -4.83
C ILE A 71 -8.70 -7.14 -6.17
N GLU A 72 -8.30 -7.71 -7.30
CA GLU A 72 -8.66 -7.21 -8.63
C GLU A 72 -10.18 -7.25 -8.85
N ALA A 73 -10.84 -8.32 -8.39
CA ALA A 73 -12.27 -8.51 -8.45
C ALA A 73 -13.05 -7.56 -7.52
N THR A 74 -12.54 -7.25 -6.34
CA THR A 74 -13.30 -6.54 -5.28
C THR A 74 -12.95 -5.05 -5.14
N VAL A 75 -11.76 -4.63 -5.57
CA VAL A 75 -11.23 -3.29 -5.29
C VAL A 75 -11.11 -2.45 -6.58
N PRO A 76 -11.52 -1.16 -6.56
CA PRO A 76 -11.33 -0.23 -7.66
C PRO A 76 -9.84 -0.05 -8.03
N PRO A 77 -9.52 0.20 -9.31
CA PRO A 77 -8.14 0.19 -9.83
C PRO A 77 -7.18 1.11 -9.08
N ALA A 78 -7.65 2.27 -8.60
CA ALA A 78 -6.85 3.24 -7.85
C ALA A 78 -6.35 2.74 -6.48
N LEU A 79 -6.98 1.71 -5.91
CA LEU A 79 -6.62 1.16 -4.58
C LEU A 79 -6.06 -0.26 -4.64
N ARG A 80 -5.99 -0.87 -5.84
CA ARG A 80 -5.55 -2.26 -6.01
C ARG A 80 -4.14 -2.46 -5.51
N GLU A 81 -3.18 -1.67 -5.97
CA GLU A 81 -1.76 -1.84 -5.60
C GLU A 81 -1.51 -1.73 -4.10
N ARG A 82 -2.15 -0.76 -3.44
CA ARG A 82 -1.99 -0.59 -1.99
C ARG A 82 -2.57 -1.79 -1.23
N ARG A 83 -3.73 -2.28 -1.66
CA ARG A 83 -4.43 -3.40 -1.00
C ARG A 83 -3.79 -4.75 -1.31
N THR A 84 -3.26 -4.95 -2.52
CA THR A 84 -2.48 -6.15 -2.86
C THR A 84 -1.21 -6.20 -2.01
N ASN A 85 -0.48 -5.09 -1.90
CA ASN A 85 0.72 -5.02 -1.05
C ASN A 85 0.42 -5.32 0.42
N GLU A 86 -0.67 -4.79 0.97
CA GLU A 86 -1.10 -5.05 2.34
C GLU A 86 -1.46 -6.53 2.57
N ALA A 87 -2.21 -7.15 1.65
CA ALA A 87 -2.59 -8.56 1.75
C ALA A 87 -1.38 -9.50 1.57
N LEU A 88 -0.47 -9.18 0.65
CA LEU A 88 0.78 -9.93 0.45
C LEU A 88 1.72 -9.80 1.65
N TYR A 89 1.76 -8.63 2.29
CA TYR A 89 2.52 -8.43 3.52
C TYR A 89 1.99 -9.31 4.66
N LEU A 90 0.67 -9.36 4.86
CA LEU A 90 0.04 -10.22 5.87
C LEU A 90 0.23 -11.71 5.57
N ARG A 91 0.21 -12.12 4.29
CA ARG A 91 0.55 -13.50 3.91
C ARG A 91 1.99 -13.84 4.26
N LYS A 92 2.95 -12.96 3.95
CA LYS A 92 4.36 -13.15 4.30
C LYS A 92 4.53 -13.32 5.82
N GLN A 93 3.84 -12.51 6.62
CA GLN A 93 3.84 -12.65 8.08
C GLN A 93 3.18 -13.94 8.55
N ALA A 94 2.11 -14.40 7.88
CA ALA A 94 1.44 -15.65 8.21
C ALA A 94 2.28 -16.90 7.86
N LEU A 95 3.15 -16.80 6.86
CA LEU A 95 4.10 -17.85 6.45
C LEU A 95 5.35 -17.92 7.32
N VAL A 96 5.72 -16.83 8.00
CA VAL A 96 6.79 -16.87 9.01
C VAL A 96 6.26 -17.68 10.20
N PRO A 97 6.84 -18.84 10.52
CA PRO A 97 6.36 -19.64 11.64
C PRO A 97 6.54 -18.83 12.93
N SER A 98 5.44 -18.53 13.61
CA SER A 98 5.54 -18.14 15.02
C SER A 98 6.27 -19.26 15.76
N PRO A 99 7.25 -18.94 16.63
CA PRO A 99 7.86 -19.96 17.47
C PRO A 99 6.73 -20.62 18.27
N ARG A 100 6.54 -21.92 18.05
CA ARG A 100 5.53 -22.73 18.71
C ARG A 100 5.73 -22.61 20.21
N THR A 101 4.91 -21.81 20.90
CA THR A 101 4.71 -22.03 22.33
C THR A 101 3.95 -23.35 22.46
N PRO A 102 4.55 -24.41 23.02
CA PRO A 102 3.85 -25.67 23.22
C PRO A 102 2.62 -25.42 24.09
N SER A 103 1.46 -25.93 23.67
CA SER A 103 0.23 -25.82 24.46
C SER A 103 0.41 -26.58 25.76
N VAL A 104 0.70 -25.86 26.84
CA VAL A 104 0.55 -26.37 28.20
C VAL A 104 -0.91 -26.16 28.60
N PRO A 105 -1.62 -27.17 29.15
CA PRO A 105 -3.00 -27.01 29.61
C PRO A 105 -3.09 -25.90 30.68
N PRO A 106 -4.27 -25.27 30.87
CA PRO A 106 -4.41 -24.07 31.67
C PRO A 106 -4.18 -24.37 33.15
N SER A 107 -2.94 -24.20 33.61
CA SER A 107 -2.60 -24.12 35.02
C SER A 107 -2.19 -22.68 35.31
N ALA A 108 -2.72 -22.13 36.41
CA ALA A 108 -2.81 -20.72 36.72
C ALA A 108 -1.54 -19.88 36.45
N PRO A 109 -1.65 -18.60 36.04
CA PRO A 109 -0.48 -17.78 35.71
C PRO A 109 0.32 -17.47 36.96
N GLY A 110 1.56 -17.97 37.01
CA GLY A 110 2.58 -17.52 37.96
C GLY A 110 3.21 -16.18 37.53
N PRO A 111 3.81 -15.44 38.48
CA PRO A 111 4.29 -14.06 38.28
C PRO A 111 5.43 -13.90 37.23
N GLY A 112 6.05 -14.99 36.76
CA GLY A 112 7.06 -14.95 35.70
C GLY A 112 6.49 -14.72 34.28
N TYR A 113 5.25 -15.14 34.02
CA TYR A 113 4.63 -15.06 32.69
C TYR A 113 4.29 -13.60 32.28
N ALA A 114 4.02 -12.74 33.27
CA ALA A 114 3.73 -11.32 33.05
C ALA A 114 4.99 -10.53 32.64
N VAL A 115 6.16 -10.89 33.17
CA VAL A 115 7.44 -10.24 32.86
C VAL A 115 7.92 -10.61 31.45
N GLU A 116 7.74 -11.87 31.05
CA GLU A 116 8.11 -12.33 29.71
C GLU A 116 7.17 -11.78 28.62
N GLN A 117 5.86 -11.66 28.91
CA GLN A 117 4.93 -10.94 28.03
C GLN A 117 5.23 -9.43 27.95
N ALA A 118 5.59 -8.78 29.06
CA ALA A 118 5.99 -7.37 29.04
C ALA A 118 7.27 -7.15 28.21
N ALA A 119 8.24 -8.05 28.30
CA ALA A 119 9.45 -8.00 27.49
C ALA A 119 9.17 -8.26 26.00
N ALA A 120 8.25 -9.17 25.67
CA ALA A 120 7.80 -9.41 24.30
C ALA A 120 7.03 -8.20 23.71
N GLN A 121 6.18 -7.56 24.51
CA GLN A 121 5.47 -6.34 24.13
C GLN A 121 6.41 -5.13 23.97
N ALA A 122 7.42 -4.99 24.83
CA ALA A 122 8.43 -3.94 24.69
C ALA A 122 9.20 -4.05 23.37
N ARG A 123 9.59 -5.27 22.97
CA ARG A 123 10.24 -5.52 21.67
C ARG A 123 9.33 -5.20 20.48
N GLN A 124 8.03 -5.47 20.61
CA GLN A 124 7.06 -5.10 19.58
C GLN A 124 6.91 -3.57 19.48
N LEU A 125 6.80 -2.86 20.60
CA LEU A 125 6.71 -1.39 20.63
C LEU A 125 7.96 -0.73 20.02
N GLU A 126 9.16 -1.21 20.31
CA GLU A 126 10.40 -0.73 19.69
C GLU A 126 10.42 -0.96 18.17
N THR A 127 9.84 -2.07 17.70
CA THR A 127 9.77 -2.37 16.27
C THR A 127 8.78 -1.45 15.55
N TYR A 128 7.63 -1.15 16.18
CA TYR A 128 6.69 -0.17 15.65
C TYR A 128 7.23 1.26 15.68
N ASP A 129 8.01 1.64 16.71
CA ASP A 129 8.63 2.96 16.77
C ASP A 129 9.69 3.13 15.66
N ARG A 130 10.50 2.10 15.39
CA ARG A 130 11.43 2.11 14.25
C ARG A 130 10.70 2.21 12.91
N LEU A 131 9.58 1.52 12.76
CA LEU A 131 8.76 1.61 11.54
C LEU A 131 8.16 3.01 11.38
N THR A 132 7.66 3.60 12.46
CA THR A 132 7.08 4.95 12.45
C THR A 132 8.13 5.99 12.05
N ARG A 133 9.32 5.93 12.65
CA ARG A 133 10.44 6.81 12.28
C ARG A 133 10.89 6.61 10.83
N ALA A 134 10.92 5.38 10.33
CA ALA A 134 11.26 5.12 8.93
C ALA A 134 10.21 5.70 7.96
N LEU A 135 8.92 5.64 8.30
CA LEU A 135 7.85 6.26 7.51
C LEU A 135 7.92 7.79 7.54
N GLU A 136 8.23 8.38 8.70
CA GLU A 136 8.46 9.83 8.82
C GLU A 136 9.65 10.29 7.97
N GLN A 137 10.77 9.57 8.03
CA GLN A 137 11.95 9.83 7.20
C GLN A 137 11.63 9.71 5.70
N GLN A 138 10.85 8.70 5.29
CA GLN A 138 10.43 8.58 3.90
C GLN A 138 9.58 9.79 3.48
N ALA A 139 8.64 10.24 4.31
CA ALA A 139 7.83 11.41 4.01
C ALA A 139 8.67 12.69 3.90
N GLU A 140 9.71 12.86 4.72
CA GLU A 140 10.66 13.97 4.59
C GLU A 140 11.45 13.92 3.28
N VAL A 141 11.95 12.74 2.90
CA VAL A 141 12.68 12.55 1.64
C VAL A 141 11.76 12.83 0.44
N GLU A 142 10.51 12.39 0.46
CA GLU A 142 9.54 12.69 -0.59
C GLU A 142 9.23 14.19 -0.69
N ARG A 143 9.09 14.89 0.45
CA ARG A 143 8.95 16.35 0.45
C ARG A 143 10.18 17.04 -0.12
N ALA A 144 11.38 16.59 0.22
CA ALA A 144 12.63 17.12 -0.31
C ALA A 144 12.73 16.90 -1.83
N LYS A 145 12.39 15.69 -2.31
CA LYS A 145 12.32 15.39 -3.74
C LYS A 145 11.34 16.31 -4.47
N ASN A 146 10.11 16.43 -3.96
CA ASN A 146 9.09 17.30 -4.55
C ASN A 146 9.53 18.77 -4.59
N ASN A 147 10.30 19.22 -3.59
CA ASN A 147 10.87 20.57 -3.60
C ASN A 147 11.96 20.71 -4.67
N SER A 148 12.86 19.74 -4.77
CA SER A 148 13.89 19.69 -5.82
C SER A 148 13.28 19.68 -7.23
N ASP A 149 12.22 18.90 -7.46
CA ASP A 149 11.53 18.85 -8.75
C ASP A 149 10.94 20.22 -9.12
N LYS A 150 10.39 20.95 -8.15
CA LYS A 150 9.92 22.34 -8.36
C LYS A 150 11.07 23.28 -8.73
N LEU A 151 12.22 23.17 -8.05
CA LEU A 151 13.39 23.99 -8.35
C LEU A 151 13.92 23.71 -9.77
N VAL A 152 13.97 22.45 -10.19
CA VAL A 152 14.36 22.07 -11.55
C VAL A 152 13.42 22.69 -12.58
N MET A 153 12.11 22.64 -12.35
CA MET A 153 11.13 23.26 -13.25
C MET A 153 11.28 24.79 -13.34
N ILE A 154 11.55 25.46 -12.21
CA ILE A 154 11.82 26.90 -12.19
C ILE A 154 13.08 27.22 -12.99
N LEU A 155 14.17 26.48 -12.77
CA LEU A 155 15.44 26.67 -13.47
C LEU A 155 15.28 26.44 -14.98
N LEU A 156 14.56 25.39 -15.38
CA LEU A 156 14.26 25.13 -16.79
C LEU A 156 13.47 26.28 -17.42
N ASN A 157 12.48 26.82 -16.71
CA ASN A 157 11.72 27.98 -17.19
C ASN A 157 12.60 29.23 -17.31
N MET A 158 13.51 29.47 -16.35
CA MET A 158 14.47 30.57 -16.43
C MET A 158 15.42 30.43 -17.62
N ILE A 159 15.90 29.21 -17.90
CA ILE A 159 16.75 28.93 -19.08
C ILE A 159 15.98 29.27 -20.37
N HIS A 160 14.73 28.83 -20.50
CA HIS A 160 13.91 29.17 -21.66
C HIS A 160 13.68 30.68 -21.81
N GLN A 161 13.53 31.42 -20.71
CA GLN A 161 13.40 32.88 -20.75
C GLN A 161 14.70 33.58 -21.16
N LEU A 162 15.84 33.10 -20.67
CA LEU A 162 17.17 33.60 -21.05
C LEU A 162 17.44 33.34 -22.54
N ASP A 163 17.14 32.15 -23.03
CA ASP A 163 17.32 31.77 -24.44
C ASP A 163 16.49 32.66 -25.38
N ARG A 164 15.24 32.95 -25.01
CA ARG A 164 14.39 33.91 -25.73
C ARG A 164 14.99 35.31 -25.74
N ARG A 165 15.42 35.83 -24.58
CA ARG A 165 16.04 37.16 -24.49
C ARG A 165 17.32 37.26 -25.31
N VAL A 166 18.16 36.23 -25.29
CA VAL A 166 19.38 36.17 -26.10
C VAL A 166 19.03 36.18 -27.59
N SER A 167 18.03 35.39 -27.99
CA SER A 167 17.54 35.34 -29.37
C SER A 167 16.98 36.69 -29.83
N ASP A 168 16.19 37.37 -28.99
CA ASP A 168 15.66 38.71 -29.27
C ASP A 168 16.78 39.75 -29.40
N LEU A 169 17.77 39.76 -28.48
CA LEU A 169 18.92 40.66 -28.55
C LEU A 169 19.81 40.40 -29.77
N VAL A 170 19.98 39.13 -30.15
CA VAL A 170 20.69 38.74 -31.38
C VAL A 170 19.97 39.30 -32.59
N ARG A 171 18.64 39.17 -32.66
CA ARG A 171 17.83 39.73 -33.74
C ARG A 171 17.94 41.26 -33.79
N GLU A 172 17.79 41.95 -32.66
CA GLU A 172 17.91 43.42 -32.58
C GLU A 172 19.30 43.91 -33.04
N ARG A 173 20.37 43.22 -32.62
CA ARG A 173 21.74 43.53 -33.07
C ARG A 173 21.88 43.36 -34.57
N ASP A 174 21.32 42.29 -35.13
CA ASP A 174 21.42 42.00 -36.56
C ASP A 174 20.63 43.03 -37.37
N GLU A 175 19.44 43.45 -36.91
CA GLU A 175 18.67 44.57 -37.48
C GLU A 175 19.43 45.92 -37.44
N LEU A 176 20.12 46.22 -36.34
CA LEU A 176 20.94 47.43 -36.21
C LEU A 176 22.18 47.41 -37.10
N ARG A 177 22.75 46.23 -37.36
CA ARG A 177 23.87 46.07 -38.31
C ARG A 177 23.41 46.25 -39.75
N ASP A 178 22.24 45.74 -40.08
CA ASP A 178 21.68 45.81 -41.42
C ASP A 178 21.02 47.16 -41.73
N ARG A 179 20.81 48.02 -40.72
CA ARG A 179 20.42 49.43 -40.93
C ARG A 179 21.56 50.19 -41.63
N PRO A 180 21.39 50.60 -42.90
CA PRO A 180 22.41 51.39 -43.60
C PRO A 180 22.57 52.75 -42.91
N ARG A 181 23.81 53.22 -42.73
CA ARG A 181 24.19 54.57 -42.25
C ARG A 181 23.63 55.69 -43.15
N SER A 182 22.32 55.88 -43.13
CA SER A 182 21.60 56.77 -44.04
C SER A 182 21.01 58.00 -43.34
N GLU A 183 21.26 58.18 -42.04
CA GLU A 183 20.80 59.36 -41.27
C GLU A 183 21.94 60.29 -40.81
N ALA A 184 23.13 60.20 -41.40
CA ALA A 184 24.24 61.11 -41.09
C ALA A 184 24.75 61.83 -42.34
N LEU A 185 23.90 62.64 -42.98
CA LEU A 185 24.27 63.74 -43.88
C LEU A 185 23.20 64.84 -43.81
#